data_AF-A0A7J5A446-F1
#
_entry.id   AF-A0A7J5A446-F1
#
_cell.length_a   1.000
_cell.length_b   1.000
_cell.length_c   1.000
_cell.angle_alpha   90.00
_cell.angle_beta   90.00
_cell.angle_gamma   90.00
#
_symmetry.space_group_name_H-M   'P 1'
#
loop_
_entity.id
_entity.type
_entity.pdbx_description
1 polymer ?
#
loop_
_entity_poly.entity_id
_entity_poly.type
_entity_poly.pdbx_seq_one_letter_code
_entity_poly.pdbx_strand_id
1 'polypeptide(L)'
;MPFVGGPVGSGRDFNVGFFDVRDDGLVFRDAAVQERHRGFLAELGVADVGQLAVPLVSTFGLSAHFFATTENWRIYRAGDGAFPAGFLAGGLFDDIVRAMARDALAFYRHALDLGLRVLAVLPPQRVPGMSDPLVFMAAQETVRRALVALGVEIVDLRARVTDGAGRQRAAFCEPDDPIHGNLAFGRLIVADLLARGL
;
A
#
# COMPACT_ATOMS: atom_id res chain seq x y z
N MET A 1 17.78 -14.04 -12.20
CA MET A 1 17.89 -12.63 -11.78
C MET A 1 17.34 -12.54 -10.37
N PRO A 2 18.04 -11.92 -9.39
CA PRO A 2 17.56 -11.94 -8.00
C PRO A 2 16.39 -10.97 -7.75
N PHE A 3 16.16 -9.99 -8.62
CA PHE A 3 14.99 -9.11 -8.55
C PHE A 3 14.71 -8.51 -9.93
N VAL A 4 13.45 -8.48 -10.34
CA VAL A 4 12.96 -7.72 -11.49
C VAL A 4 11.79 -6.89 -10.96
N GLY A 5 11.70 -5.63 -11.35
CA GLY A 5 10.63 -4.75 -10.89
C GLY A 5 10.98 -3.27 -11.02
N GLY A 6 9.98 -2.42 -10.79
CA GLY A 6 10.13 -0.98 -10.88
C GLY A 6 8.80 -0.27 -10.62
N PRO A 7 8.79 1.07 -10.58
CA PRO A 7 7.56 1.82 -10.42
C PRO A 7 6.65 1.59 -11.63
N VAL A 8 5.49 1.00 -11.39
CA VAL A 8 4.47 0.82 -12.43
C VAL A 8 3.57 2.04 -12.58
N GLY A 9 3.43 2.88 -11.55
CA GLY A 9 2.67 4.14 -11.57
C GLY A 9 2.78 4.93 -10.27
N SER A 10 2.02 6.02 -10.15
CA SER A 10 1.92 6.79 -8.91
C SER A 10 0.94 6.14 -7.94
N GLY A 11 1.23 6.20 -6.63
CA GLY A 11 0.34 5.65 -5.59
C GLY A 11 -1.09 6.20 -5.62
N ARG A 12 -1.28 7.42 -6.16
CA ARG A 12 -2.60 8.04 -6.35
C ARG A 12 -3.50 7.24 -7.29
N ASP A 13 -2.91 6.72 -8.35
CA ASP A 13 -3.63 6.12 -9.47
C ASP A 13 -4.26 4.77 -9.07
N PHE A 14 -3.78 4.18 -7.97
CA PHE A 14 -4.22 2.88 -7.45
C PHE A 14 -5.30 2.98 -6.36
N ASN A 15 -5.94 4.14 -6.20
CA ASN A 15 -7.07 4.35 -5.30
C ASN A 15 -8.42 4.48 -6.04
N VAL A 16 -8.42 4.39 -7.37
CA VAL A 16 -9.62 4.48 -8.21
C VAL A 16 -9.53 3.49 -9.35
N GLY A 17 -10.44 2.51 -9.40
CA GLY A 17 -10.64 1.51 -10.46
C GLY A 17 -9.56 1.47 -11.53
N PHE A 18 -8.41 0.86 -11.21
CA PHE A 18 -7.18 1.00 -12.00
C PHE A 18 -6.87 -0.19 -12.88
N PHE A 19 -7.59 -1.30 -12.71
CA PHE A 19 -7.41 -2.51 -13.49
C PHE A 19 -8.76 -3.16 -13.80
N ASP A 20 -8.74 -3.99 -14.84
CA ASP A 20 -9.81 -4.92 -15.21
C ASP A 20 -9.21 -6.32 -15.37
N VAL A 21 -9.99 -7.34 -15.08
CA VAL A 21 -9.66 -8.74 -15.40
C VAL A 21 -10.40 -9.12 -16.67
N ARG A 22 -9.68 -9.64 -17.65
CA ARG A 22 -10.20 -10.10 -18.94
C ARG A 22 -9.81 -11.56 -19.16
N ASP A 23 -10.35 -12.17 -20.20
CA ASP A 23 -10.04 -13.57 -20.56
C ASP A 23 -8.53 -13.77 -20.84
N ASP A 24 -7.84 -12.73 -21.29
CA ASP A 24 -6.40 -12.71 -21.57
C ASP A 24 -5.54 -12.23 -20.38
N GLY A 25 -6.14 -12.01 -19.21
CA GLY A 25 -5.45 -11.67 -17.97
C GLY A 25 -5.75 -10.27 -17.43
N LEU A 26 -4.86 -9.79 -16.56
CA LEU A 26 -5.01 -8.50 -15.90
C LEU A 26 -4.55 -7.34 -16.81
N VAL A 27 -5.38 -6.30 -16.91
CA VAL A 27 -5.10 -5.10 -17.69
C VAL A 27 -5.24 -3.85 -16.82
N PHE A 28 -4.20 -3.03 -16.77
CA PHE A 28 -4.27 -1.69 -16.19
C PHE A 28 -4.98 -0.73 -17.15
N ARG A 29 -5.86 0.12 -16.60
CA ARG A 29 -6.64 1.08 -17.39
C ARG A 29 -5.80 2.23 -17.92
N ASP A 30 -4.76 2.62 -17.17
CA ASP A 30 -3.79 3.60 -17.63
C ASP A 30 -2.81 2.94 -18.62
N ALA A 31 -2.67 3.54 -19.80
CA ALA A 31 -1.86 2.98 -20.87
C ALA A 31 -0.36 2.91 -20.52
N ALA A 32 0.17 3.91 -19.80
CA ALA A 32 1.57 3.94 -19.42
C ALA A 32 1.86 2.92 -18.30
N VAL A 33 0.93 2.75 -17.35
CA VAL A 33 1.01 1.67 -16.35
C VAL A 33 0.95 0.31 -17.03
N GLN A 34 0.05 0.13 -17.99
CA GLN A 34 -0.10 -1.12 -18.73
C GLN A 34 1.15 -1.46 -19.57
N GLU A 35 1.77 -0.45 -20.18
CA GLU A 35 3.02 -0.63 -20.93
C GLU A 35 4.16 -1.09 -20.02
N ARG A 36 4.35 -0.43 -18.86
CA ARG A 36 5.36 -0.84 -17.86
C ARG A 36 5.09 -2.25 -17.34
N HIS A 37 3.83 -2.57 -17.06
CA HIS A 37 3.41 -3.90 -16.62
C HIS A 37 3.75 -4.98 -17.66
N ARG A 38 3.42 -4.75 -18.93
CA ARG A 38 3.77 -5.69 -20.02
C ARG A 38 5.27 -5.81 -20.22
N GLY A 39 6.02 -4.71 -20.12
CA GLY A 39 7.48 -4.73 -20.16
C GLY A 39 8.07 -5.62 -19.06
N PHE A 40 7.57 -5.50 -17.84
CA PHE A 40 7.97 -6.34 -16.70
C PHE A 40 7.70 -7.83 -16.94
N LEU A 41 6.50 -8.18 -17.42
CA LEU A 41 6.16 -9.58 -17.73
C LEU A 41 7.03 -10.12 -18.86
N ALA A 42 7.32 -9.31 -19.88
CA ALA A 42 8.21 -9.69 -20.98
C ALA A 42 9.65 -9.94 -20.53
N GLU A 43 10.20 -9.12 -19.61
CA GLU A 43 11.52 -9.35 -19.01
C GLU A 43 11.59 -10.66 -18.22
N LEU A 44 10.47 -11.07 -17.61
CA LEU A 44 10.31 -12.35 -16.93
C LEU A 44 9.97 -13.51 -17.86
N GLY A 45 9.71 -13.24 -19.15
CA GLY A 45 9.32 -14.26 -20.13
C GLY A 45 7.94 -14.89 -19.88
N VAL A 46 7.04 -14.17 -19.20
CA VAL A 46 5.68 -14.62 -18.89
C VAL A 46 4.64 -13.75 -19.58
N ALA A 47 3.46 -14.29 -19.86
CA ALA A 47 2.38 -13.58 -20.54
C ALA A 47 1.43 -12.86 -19.58
N ASP A 48 1.27 -13.39 -18.36
CA ASP A 48 0.36 -12.88 -17.34
C ASP A 48 0.93 -13.04 -15.92
N VAL A 49 0.41 -12.23 -14.99
CA VAL A 49 0.76 -12.24 -13.57
C VAL A 49 0.55 -13.63 -12.93
N GLY A 50 -0.45 -14.40 -13.35
CA GLY A 50 -0.68 -15.75 -12.84
C GLY A 50 0.40 -16.77 -13.21
N GLN A 51 1.31 -16.44 -14.12
CA GLN A 51 2.43 -17.30 -14.53
C GLN A 51 3.72 -16.98 -13.76
N LEU A 52 3.68 -16.03 -12.83
CA LEU A 52 4.85 -15.68 -12.02
C LEU A 52 5.28 -16.88 -11.15
N ALA A 53 6.54 -17.28 -11.30
CA ALA A 53 7.17 -18.29 -10.45
C ALA A 53 7.83 -17.69 -9.17
N VAL A 54 7.69 -16.37 -8.97
CA VAL A 54 8.26 -15.62 -7.85
C VAL A 54 7.15 -14.89 -7.09
N PRO A 55 7.35 -14.58 -5.79
CA PRO A 55 6.35 -13.86 -5.03
C PRO A 55 6.08 -12.45 -5.58
N LEU A 56 4.83 -12.02 -5.53
CA LEU A 56 4.42 -10.66 -5.89
C LEU A 56 4.58 -9.75 -4.66
N VAL A 57 5.44 -8.73 -4.77
CA VAL A 57 5.57 -7.67 -3.77
C VAL A 57 4.84 -6.43 -4.26
N SER A 58 3.87 -5.94 -3.50
CA SER A 58 3.07 -4.78 -3.88
C SER A 58 2.95 -3.75 -2.75
N THR A 59 2.73 -2.49 -3.16
CA THR A 59 2.41 -1.37 -2.27
C THR A 59 1.07 -0.72 -2.64
N PHE A 60 0.28 -1.34 -3.51
CA PHE A 60 -1.01 -0.79 -3.94
C PHE A 60 -1.96 -0.63 -2.76
N GLY A 61 -2.70 0.48 -2.75
CA GLY A 61 -3.65 0.81 -1.67
C GLY A 61 -3.00 1.17 -0.33
N LEU A 62 -1.67 1.25 -0.24
CA LEU A 62 -0.98 1.57 1.01
C LEU A 62 -0.58 3.04 1.13
N SER A 63 -0.88 3.88 0.13
CA SER A 63 -0.68 5.33 0.18
C SER A 63 -1.71 6.03 1.08
N ALA A 64 -1.67 5.74 2.39
CA ALA A 64 -2.66 6.17 3.37
C ALA A 64 -2.82 7.69 3.49
N HIS A 65 -1.83 8.47 3.05
CA HIS A 65 -1.91 9.94 3.01
C HIS A 65 -3.05 10.45 2.12
N PHE A 66 -3.43 9.72 1.05
CA PHE A 66 -4.60 10.08 0.24
C PHE A 66 -5.89 9.86 1.01
N PHE A 67 -6.04 8.71 1.68
CA PHE A 67 -7.21 8.44 2.53
C PHE A 67 -7.32 9.46 3.65
N ALA A 68 -6.19 9.84 4.23
CA ALA A 68 -6.10 10.71 5.40
C ALA A 68 -6.12 12.22 5.08
N THR A 69 -6.42 12.64 3.84
CA THR A 69 -6.51 14.07 3.50
C THR A 69 -7.45 14.79 4.49
N THR A 70 -6.94 15.76 5.24
CA THR A 70 -7.63 16.36 6.40
C THR A 70 -9.04 16.83 6.10
N GLU A 71 -9.25 17.43 4.92
CA GLU A 71 -10.54 17.94 4.47
C GLU A 71 -11.63 16.89 4.42
N ASN A 72 -11.30 15.65 4.03
CA ASN A 72 -12.27 14.56 3.89
C ASN A 72 -12.90 14.16 5.24
N TRP A 73 -12.24 14.50 6.35
CA TRP A 73 -12.62 14.04 7.68
C TRP A 73 -13.19 15.12 8.58
N ARG A 74 -13.17 16.39 8.13
CA ARG A 74 -13.70 17.52 8.91
C ARG A 74 -15.15 17.33 9.32
N ILE A 75 -15.97 16.75 8.45
CA ILE A 75 -17.40 16.52 8.68
C ILE A 75 -17.68 15.54 9.84
N TYR A 76 -16.71 14.71 10.22
CA TYR A 76 -16.86 13.71 11.28
C TYR A 76 -16.32 14.20 12.64
N ARG A 77 -15.87 15.46 12.72
CA ARG A 77 -15.38 16.06 13.96
C ARG A 77 -16.51 16.71 14.73
N ALA A 78 -16.42 16.64 16.05
CA ALA A 78 -17.28 17.39 16.96
C ALA A 78 -16.89 18.88 16.95
N GLY A 79 -17.68 19.70 17.65
CA GLY A 79 -17.49 21.16 17.69
C GLY A 79 -16.15 21.62 18.29
N ASP A 80 -15.47 20.76 19.04
CA ASP A 80 -14.11 20.96 19.58
C ASP A 80 -13.00 20.57 18.59
N GLY A 81 -13.36 20.08 17.40
CA GLY A 81 -12.43 19.59 16.39
C GLY A 81 -11.90 18.18 16.67
N ALA A 82 -12.33 17.49 17.74
CA ALA A 82 -11.96 16.10 17.98
C ALA A 82 -12.86 15.13 17.21
N PHE A 83 -12.39 13.90 16.98
CA PHE A 83 -13.28 12.83 16.57
C PHE A 83 -14.10 12.35 17.77
N PRO A 84 -15.38 11.98 17.60
CA PRO A 84 -16.13 11.28 18.62
C PRO A 84 -15.38 10.05 19.13
N ALA A 85 -15.49 9.77 20.43
CA ALA A 85 -14.79 8.65 21.06
C ALA A 85 -15.09 7.34 20.32
N GLY A 86 -14.03 6.61 19.97
CA GLY A 86 -14.14 5.34 19.24
C GLY A 86 -14.40 5.45 17.74
N PHE A 87 -14.62 6.64 17.17
CA PHE A 87 -14.92 6.81 15.74
C PHE A 87 -13.87 6.16 14.83
N LEU A 88 -12.58 6.45 15.05
CA LEU A 88 -11.46 5.91 14.25
C LEU A 88 -11.25 4.40 14.42
N ALA A 89 -11.82 3.79 15.47
CA ALA A 89 -11.82 2.35 15.69
C ALA A 89 -13.16 1.68 15.31
N GLY A 90 -14.15 2.47 14.90
CA GLY A 90 -15.51 2.03 14.66
C GLY A 90 -15.74 1.53 13.23
N GLY A 91 -16.84 0.78 13.06
CA GLY A 91 -17.21 0.17 11.78
C GLY A 91 -17.38 1.19 10.64
N LEU A 92 -17.99 2.35 10.90
CA LEU A 92 -18.17 3.38 9.87
C LEU A 92 -16.84 3.86 9.27
N PHE A 93 -15.84 4.11 10.13
CA PHE A 93 -14.51 4.50 9.65
C PHE A 93 -13.85 3.37 8.85
N ASP A 94 -13.93 2.13 9.37
CA ASP A 94 -13.40 0.94 8.71
C ASP A 94 -14.03 0.75 7.30
N ASP A 95 -15.35 0.88 7.19
CA ASP A 95 -16.11 0.75 5.95
C ASP A 95 -15.73 1.84 4.93
N ILE A 96 -15.61 3.10 5.36
CA ILE A 96 -15.19 4.20 4.48
C ILE A 96 -13.80 3.92 3.92
N VAL A 97 -12.82 3.59 4.78
CA VAL A 97 -11.45 3.33 4.33
C VAL A 97 -11.39 2.11 3.41
N ARG A 98 -12.12 1.03 3.72
CA ARG A 98 -12.21 -0.14 2.83
C ARG A 98 -12.84 0.18 1.50
N ALA A 99 -13.87 1.03 1.48
CA ALA A 99 -14.50 1.48 0.24
C ALA A 99 -13.53 2.30 -0.61
N MET A 100 -12.70 3.15 0.00
CA MET A 100 -11.65 3.90 -0.69
C MET A 100 -10.53 2.98 -1.21
N ALA A 101 -10.19 1.91 -0.48
CA ALA A 101 -9.16 0.94 -0.85
C ALA A 101 -9.68 -0.25 -1.68
N ARG A 102 -10.96 -0.27 -2.06
CA ARG A 102 -11.65 -1.46 -2.60
C ARG A 102 -10.95 -2.06 -3.81
N ASP A 103 -10.43 -1.23 -4.70
CA ASP A 103 -9.82 -1.67 -5.95
C ASP A 103 -8.44 -2.26 -5.68
N ALA A 104 -7.67 -1.67 -4.75
CA ALA A 104 -6.42 -2.28 -4.30
C ALA A 104 -6.69 -3.65 -3.61
N LEU A 105 -7.68 -3.73 -2.73
CA LEU A 105 -8.06 -5.00 -2.09
C LEU A 105 -8.54 -6.05 -3.11
N ALA A 106 -9.25 -5.63 -4.16
CA ALA A 106 -9.65 -6.50 -5.26
C ALA A 106 -8.44 -7.03 -6.04
N PHE A 107 -7.42 -6.19 -6.27
CA PHE A 107 -6.17 -6.62 -6.90
C PHE A 107 -5.45 -7.69 -6.08
N TYR A 108 -5.28 -7.50 -4.76
CA TYR A 108 -4.65 -8.51 -3.91
C TYR A 108 -5.41 -9.83 -3.92
N ARG A 109 -6.75 -9.78 -3.81
CA ARG A 109 -7.58 -10.98 -3.89
C ARG A 109 -7.42 -11.70 -5.24
N HIS A 110 -7.44 -10.96 -6.35
CA HIS A 110 -7.23 -11.55 -7.66
C HIS A 110 -5.86 -12.23 -7.79
N ALA A 111 -4.79 -11.58 -7.32
CA ALA A 111 -3.46 -12.17 -7.32
C ALA A 111 -3.39 -13.47 -6.48
N LEU A 112 -4.08 -13.52 -5.35
CA LEU A 112 -4.19 -14.72 -4.53
C LEU A 112 -5.03 -15.82 -5.21
N ASP A 113 -6.11 -15.46 -5.89
CA ASP A 113 -6.96 -16.39 -6.66
C ASP A 113 -6.19 -17.04 -7.83
N LEU A 114 -5.17 -16.36 -8.36
CA LEU A 114 -4.21 -16.89 -9.34
C LEU A 114 -3.17 -17.85 -8.70
N GLY A 115 -3.22 -18.07 -7.38
CA GLY A 115 -2.31 -18.97 -6.65
C GLY A 115 -0.96 -18.33 -6.30
N LEU A 116 -0.82 -17.01 -6.42
CA LEU A 116 0.44 -16.33 -6.13
C LEU A 116 0.66 -16.17 -4.63
N ARG A 117 1.93 -16.25 -4.21
CA ARG A 117 2.36 -15.74 -2.91
C ARG A 117 2.46 -14.22 -2.98
N VAL A 118 1.69 -13.50 -2.17
CA VAL A 118 1.62 -12.03 -2.22
C VAL A 118 2.09 -11.41 -0.91
N LEU A 119 3.01 -10.45 -1.02
CA LEU A 119 3.52 -9.65 0.09
C LEU A 119 3.15 -8.18 -0.11
N ALA A 120 2.67 -7.54 0.96
CA ALA A 120 2.38 -6.11 1.00
C ALA A 120 3.37 -5.39 1.93
N VAL A 121 4.06 -4.38 1.41
CA VAL A 121 5.07 -3.62 2.17
C VAL A 121 4.46 -2.35 2.72
N LEU A 122 4.37 -2.24 4.05
CA LEU A 122 3.87 -1.01 4.67
C LEU A 122 4.77 0.19 4.33
N PRO A 123 4.19 1.35 4.03
CA PRO A 123 4.94 2.51 3.64
C PRO A 123 5.70 3.10 4.82
N PRO A 124 6.61 4.05 4.55
CA PRO A 124 7.15 4.93 5.56
C PRO A 124 6.06 5.53 6.47
N GLN A 125 6.33 5.64 7.78
CA GLN A 125 5.43 6.32 8.73
C GLN A 125 5.67 7.84 8.70
N ARG A 126 5.51 8.40 7.51
CA ARG A 126 5.69 9.81 7.20
C ARG A 126 4.34 10.40 6.82
N VAL A 127 3.86 11.31 7.67
CA VAL A 127 2.55 11.95 7.50
C VAL A 127 2.78 13.32 6.87
N PRO A 128 2.44 13.53 5.59
CA PRO A 128 2.58 14.84 4.96
C PRO A 128 1.58 15.83 5.56
N GLY A 129 1.88 17.13 5.48
CA GLY A 129 1.09 18.17 6.18
C GLY A 129 -0.38 18.29 5.75
N MET A 130 -0.74 17.77 4.58
CA MET A 130 -2.13 17.72 4.10
C MET A 130 -2.95 16.57 4.71
N SER A 131 -2.31 15.62 5.39
CA SER A 131 -2.94 14.45 5.97
C SER A 131 -3.12 14.60 7.47
N ASP A 132 -4.26 14.16 7.99
CA ASP A 132 -4.50 14.06 9.42
C ASP A 132 -3.70 12.89 10.01
N PRO A 133 -2.84 13.10 11.02
CA PRO A 133 -2.02 12.04 11.59
C PRO A 133 -2.81 10.90 12.24
N LEU A 134 -3.94 11.19 12.88
CA LEU A 134 -4.75 10.16 13.55
C LEU A 134 -5.45 9.29 12.51
N VAL A 135 -6.03 9.92 11.49
CA VAL A 135 -6.64 9.21 10.37
C VAL A 135 -5.61 8.42 9.58
N PHE A 136 -4.41 8.95 9.33
CA PHE A 136 -3.35 8.25 8.61
C PHE A 136 -3.02 6.91 9.27
N MET A 137 -2.80 6.92 10.59
CA MET A 137 -2.48 5.72 11.35
C MET A 137 -3.66 4.74 11.37
N ALA A 138 -4.87 5.25 11.61
CA ALA A 138 -6.07 4.43 11.66
C ALA A 138 -6.39 3.79 10.29
N ALA A 139 -6.29 4.56 9.20
CA ALA A 139 -6.56 4.08 7.85
C ALA A 139 -5.53 3.04 7.40
N GLN A 140 -4.24 3.26 7.67
CA GLN A 140 -3.21 2.28 7.39
C GLN A 140 -3.47 0.96 8.13
N GLU A 141 -3.87 1.05 9.40
CA GLU A 141 -4.19 -0.14 10.20
C GLU A 141 -5.44 -0.86 9.69
N THR A 142 -6.48 -0.13 9.25
CA THR A 142 -7.65 -0.71 8.57
C THR A 142 -7.26 -1.50 7.33
N VAL A 143 -6.46 -0.91 6.43
CA VAL A 143 -6.01 -1.59 5.20
C VAL A 143 -5.12 -2.78 5.54
N ARG A 144 -4.20 -2.64 6.50
CA ARG A 144 -3.34 -3.74 6.96
C ARG A 144 -4.16 -4.93 7.45
N ARG A 145 -5.17 -4.70 8.31
CA ARG A 145 -6.07 -5.77 8.79
C ARG A 145 -6.85 -6.41 7.64
N ALA A 146 -7.32 -5.62 6.67
CA ALA A 146 -8.03 -6.13 5.51
C ALA A 146 -7.14 -7.04 4.65
N LEU A 147 -5.88 -6.66 4.42
CA LEU A 147 -4.91 -7.48 3.69
C LEU A 147 -4.56 -8.77 4.42
N VAL A 148 -4.33 -8.72 5.74
CA VAL A 148 -4.10 -9.92 6.57
C VAL A 148 -5.29 -10.87 6.47
N ALA A 149 -6.52 -10.35 6.51
CA ALA A 149 -7.74 -11.16 6.39
C ALA A 149 -7.89 -11.83 5.01
N LEU A 150 -7.28 -11.27 3.96
CA LEU A 150 -7.21 -11.91 2.64
C LEU A 150 -6.13 -13.00 2.57
N GLY A 151 -5.20 -13.06 3.53
CA GLY A 151 -4.05 -13.97 3.49
C GLY A 151 -2.79 -13.35 2.88
N VAL A 152 -2.75 -12.04 2.69
CA VAL A 152 -1.54 -11.33 2.23
C VAL A 152 -0.52 -11.24 3.36
N GLU A 153 0.73 -11.55 3.07
CA GLU A 153 1.83 -11.39 4.03
C GLU A 153 2.22 -9.91 4.17
N ILE A 154 2.33 -9.42 5.41
CA ILE A 154 2.71 -8.02 5.66
C ILE A 154 4.20 -7.91 6.01
N VAL A 155 4.91 -7.06 5.28
CA VAL A 155 6.22 -6.55 5.66
C VAL A 155 6.02 -5.27 6.46
N ASP A 156 6.03 -5.42 7.79
CA ASP A 156 5.82 -4.33 8.75
C ASP A 156 7.12 -4.02 9.50
N LEU A 157 7.73 -2.88 9.16
CA LEU A 157 8.97 -2.43 9.79
C LEU A 157 8.73 -1.42 10.92
N ARG A 158 7.49 -1.08 11.27
CA ARG A 158 7.18 0.05 12.18
C ARG A 158 7.94 -0.07 13.50
N ALA A 159 7.91 -1.25 14.14
CA ALA A 159 8.63 -1.52 15.38
C ALA A 159 10.15 -1.24 15.33
N ARG A 160 10.75 -1.28 14.14
CA ARG A 160 12.18 -1.04 13.92
C ARG A 160 12.49 0.39 13.49
N VAL A 161 11.54 1.12 12.91
CA VAL A 161 11.85 2.40 12.23
C VAL A 161 11.12 3.58 12.82
N THR A 162 10.11 3.38 13.68
CA THR A 162 9.37 4.47 14.30
C THR A 162 9.91 4.88 15.67
N ASP A 163 9.58 6.10 16.09
CA ASP A 163 9.75 6.59 17.45
C ASP A 163 8.57 6.19 18.36
N GLY A 164 8.58 6.68 19.61
CA GLY A 164 7.52 6.40 20.59
C GLY A 164 6.15 7.01 20.24
N ALA A 165 6.09 7.92 19.26
CA ALA A 165 4.84 8.47 18.72
C ALA A 165 4.37 7.74 17.45
N GLY A 166 5.08 6.67 17.03
CA GLY A 166 4.78 5.94 15.81
C GLY A 166 5.21 6.64 14.52
N ARG A 167 5.99 7.72 14.60
CA ARG A 167 6.51 8.43 13.43
C ARG A 167 7.85 7.87 13.02
N GLN A 168 8.15 7.88 11.72
CA GLN A 168 9.44 7.38 11.24
C GLN A 168 10.61 8.21 11.78
N ARG A 169 11.62 7.53 12.33
CA ARG A 169 12.84 8.17 12.82
C ARG A 169 13.60 8.80 11.66
N ALA A 170 14.18 9.97 11.90
CA ALA A 170 14.90 10.76 10.89
C ALA A 170 15.97 9.96 10.12
N ALA A 171 16.64 9.01 10.78
CA ALA A 171 17.63 8.12 10.16
C ALA A 171 17.09 7.29 8.98
N PHE A 172 15.77 7.16 8.84
CA PHE A 172 15.11 6.40 7.78
C PHE A 172 14.28 7.29 6.84
N CYS A 173 14.27 8.61 7.03
CA CYS A 173 13.49 9.54 6.22
C CYS A 173 14.35 10.09 5.07
N GLU A 174 13.74 10.25 3.90
CA GLU A 174 14.30 11.11 2.85
C GLU A 174 14.20 12.58 3.33
N PRO A 175 15.30 13.37 3.35
CA PRO A 175 15.30 14.71 3.95
C PRO A 175 14.33 15.70 3.32
N ASP A 176 14.27 15.77 1.98
CA ASP A 176 13.53 16.83 1.26
C ASP A 176 12.19 16.37 0.69
N ASP A 177 11.85 15.10 0.89
CA ASP A 177 10.57 14.52 0.53
C ASP A 177 9.71 14.39 1.79
N PRO A 178 8.39 14.61 1.82
CA PRO A 178 7.60 14.42 3.04
C PRO A 178 6.97 13.02 3.20
N ILE A 179 7.15 12.12 2.23
CA ILE A 179 6.43 10.85 2.11
C ILE A 179 7.38 9.65 2.05
N HIS A 180 8.54 9.78 1.40
CA HIS A 180 9.41 8.63 1.10
C HIS A 180 10.41 8.26 2.21
N GLY A 181 10.75 6.98 2.32
CA GLY A 181 11.89 6.55 3.13
C GLY A 181 13.19 6.73 2.35
N ASN A 182 14.31 6.86 3.05
CA ASN A 182 15.62 6.93 2.41
C ASN A 182 16.17 5.53 2.06
N LEU A 183 17.40 5.48 1.55
CA LEU A 183 18.10 4.23 1.24
C LEU A 183 18.22 3.27 2.44
N ALA A 184 18.42 3.78 3.66
CA ALA A 184 18.51 2.91 4.84
C ALA A 184 17.19 2.20 5.13
N PHE A 185 16.05 2.89 4.93
CA PHE A 185 14.73 2.27 5.01
C PHE A 185 14.55 1.18 3.94
N GLY A 186 14.89 1.50 2.68
CA GLY A 186 14.81 0.55 1.56
C GLY A 186 15.64 -0.72 1.80
N ARG A 187 16.86 -0.58 2.36
CA ARG A 187 17.70 -1.73 2.73
C ARG A 187 17.05 -2.64 3.78
N LEU A 188 16.32 -2.08 4.74
CA LEU A 188 15.59 -2.89 5.72
C LEU A 188 14.44 -3.66 5.09
N ILE A 189 13.72 -3.06 4.12
CA ILE A 189 12.67 -3.74 3.36
C ILE A 189 13.26 -4.92 2.59
N VAL A 190 14.32 -4.69 1.82
CA VAL A 190 14.97 -5.74 1.04
C VAL A 190 15.47 -6.86 1.95
N ALA A 191 16.12 -6.53 3.08
CA ALA A 191 16.57 -7.54 4.04
C ALA A 191 15.41 -8.38 4.61
N ASP A 192 14.26 -7.76 4.91
CA ASP A 192 13.07 -8.47 5.41
C ASP A 192 12.47 -9.39 4.34
N LEU A 193 12.41 -8.92 3.09
CA LEU A 193 11.96 -9.71 1.94
C LEU A 193 12.87 -10.93 1.71
N LEU A 194 14.19 -10.74 1.70
CA LEU A 194 15.15 -11.84 1.55
C LEU A 194 15.05 -12.85 2.69
N ALA A 195 14.86 -12.39 3.94
CA ALA A 195 14.65 -13.27 5.10
C ALA A 195 13.37 -14.12 5.00
N ARG A 196 12.41 -13.70 4.17
CA ARG A 196 11.16 -14.43 3.87
C ARG A 196 11.27 -15.34 2.65
N GLY A 197 12.47 -15.49 2.09
CA GLY A 197 12.75 -16.37 0.96
C GLY A 197 12.40 -15.76 -0.40
N LEU A 198 12.47 -14.43 -0.54
CA LEU A 198 12.63 -13.80 -1.86
C LEU A 198 14.09 -13.86 -2.33
#